data_AF-A0A972KRS0-F1
#
_entry.id   AF-A0A972KRS0-F1
#
_cell.length_a   1.000
_cell.length_b   1.000
_cell.length_c   1.000
_cell.angle_alpha   90.00
_cell.angle_beta   90.00
_cell.angle_gamma   90.00
#
_symmetry.space_group_name_H-M   'P 1'
#
loop_
_entity.id
_entity.type
_entity.pdbx_description
1 polymer ?
#
loop_
_entity_poly.entity_id
_entity_poly.type
_entity_poly.pdbx_seq_one_letter_code
_entity_poly.pdbx_strand_id
1 'polypeptide(L)'
;MTRSRVTRVLFPFLLLAIFSFSSNEAHSQGIPDRIPVGGEIIAPQPRMGKPVRLVEEHVEVRILNGLARFKVTQVFRNDSPRRLEGTYVFPIPRNGVISDFALFTGEKRLGRSDPRR
;
A
#
# COMPACT_ATOMS: atom_id res chain seq x y z
N MET A 1 -62.02 -27.53 -24.24
CA MET A 1 -60.92 -28.34 -23.68
C MET A 1 -59.59 -27.74 -24.12
N THR A 2 -58.98 -27.00 -23.20
CA THR A 2 -57.92 -26.00 -23.40
C THR A 2 -56.56 -26.69 -23.55
N ARG A 3 -55.82 -26.46 -24.65
CA ARG A 3 -54.40 -26.85 -24.75
C ARG A 3 -53.55 -25.64 -25.16
N SER A 4 -52.81 -25.15 -24.17
CA SER A 4 -51.90 -24.01 -24.18
C SER A 4 -50.83 -24.11 -25.28
N ARG A 5 -50.93 -23.24 -26.29
CA ARG A 5 -49.83 -22.96 -27.25
C ARG A 5 -48.94 -21.78 -26.82
N VAL A 6 -49.22 -21.17 -25.67
CA VAL A 6 -48.52 -19.96 -25.19
C VAL A 6 -47.11 -20.27 -24.64
N THR A 7 -46.81 -21.52 -24.26
CA THR A 7 -45.59 -21.87 -23.52
C THR A 7 -44.31 -21.95 -24.36
N ARG A 8 -44.38 -22.06 -25.70
CA ARG A 8 -43.19 -22.27 -26.56
C ARG A 8 -42.48 -20.99 -27.04
N VAL A 9 -43.14 -19.84 -26.99
CA VAL A 9 -42.55 -18.56 -27.45
C VAL A 9 -41.96 -17.73 -26.30
N LEU A 10 -42.42 -17.98 -25.06
CA LEU A 10 -41.90 -17.31 -23.85
C LEU A 10 -40.54 -17.86 -23.38
N PHE A 11 -40.19 -19.10 -23.74
CA PHE A 11 -38.97 -19.77 -23.28
C PHE A 11 -37.65 -19.15 -23.79
N PRO A 12 -37.50 -18.75 -25.08
CA PRO A 12 -36.27 -18.09 -25.53
C PRO A 12 -36.10 -16.67 -24.98
N PHE A 13 -37.19 -15.96 -24.65
CA PHE A 13 -37.13 -14.63 -24.03
C PHE A 13 -36.71 -14.69 -22.55
N LEU A 14 -37.14 -15.72 -21.81
CA LEU A 14 -36.72 -15.92 -20.42
C LEU A 14 -35.21 -16.23 -20.33
N LEU A 15 -34.68 -17.00 -21.28
CA LEU A 15 -33.25 -17.31 -21.36
C LEU A 15 -32.39 -16.09 -21.72
N LEU A 16 -32.90 -15.19 -22.58
CA LEU A 16 -32.22 -13.93 -22.89
C LEU A 16 -32.23 -12.98 -21.68
N ALA A 17 -33.34 -12.91 -20.94
CA ALA A 17 -33.45 -12.08 -19.73
C ALA A 17 -32.49 -12.50 -18.62
N ILE A 18 -32.26 -13.82 -18.44
CA ILE A 18 -31.28 -14.33 -17.46
C ILE A 18 -29.85 -13.98 -17.88
N PHE A 19 -29.55 -13.95 -19.19
CA PHE A 19 -28.23 -13.55 -19.70
C PHE A 19 -27.94 -12.05 -19.51
N SER A 20 -28.97 -11.20 -19.52
CA SER A 20 -28.83 -9.76 -19.27
C SER A 20 -28.61 -9.39 -17.80
N PHE A 21 -28.92 -10.27 -16.85
CA PHE A 21 -28.78 -9.97 -15.42
C PHE A 21 -27.39 -10.24 -14.85
N SER A 22 -26.54 -11.00 -15.54
CA SER A 22 -25.17 -11.29 -15.08
C SER A 22 -24.17 -10.24 -15.55
N SER A 23 -24.55 -8.96 -15.55
CA SER A 23 -23.58 -7.87 -15.63
C SER A 23 -22.84 -7.81 -14.29
N ASN A 24 -21.73 -8.53 -14.18
CA ASN A 24 -20.79 -8.28 -13.08
C ASN A 24 -20.37 -6.81 -13.16
N GLU A 25 -20.74 -6.03 -12.14
CA GLU A 25 -20.26 -4.67 -11.99
C GLU A 25 -18.73 -4.71 -11.95
N ALA A 26 -18.09 -4.20 -13.00
CA ALA A 26 -16.65 -3.98 -12.99
C ALA A 26 -16.37 -2.82 -12.03
N HIS A 27 -16.15 -3.12 -10.76
CA HIS A 27 -15.70 -2.11 -9.80
C HIS A 27 -14.30 -1.66 -10.20
N SER A 28 -14.20 -0.47 -10.79
CA SER A 28 -12.93 0.23 -10.90
C SER A 28 -12.47 0.61 -9.51
N GLN A 29 -11.30 0.12 -9.11
CA GLN A 29 -10.66 0.52 -7.87
C GLN A 29 -9.46 1.40 -8.22
N GLY A 30 -9.44 2.63 -7.71
CA GLY A 30 -8.38 3.60 -8.01
C GLY A 30 -6.99 3.08 -7.65
N ILE A 31 -6.02 3.28 -8.54
CA ILE A 31 -4.59 3.06 -8.28
C ILE A 31 -4.04 4.35 -7.66
N PRO A 32 -3.20 4.26 -6.60
CA PRO A 32 -2.56 5.45 -6.06
C PRO A 32 -1.63 6.10 -7.09
N ASP A 33 -1.69 7.43 -7.21
CA ASP A 33 -0.86 8.20 -8.15
C ASP A 33 0.65 7.99 -7.96
N ARG A 34 1.09 7.73 -6.72
CA ARG A 34 2.48 7.45 -6.38
C ARG A 34 2.59 6.44 -5.24
N ILE A 35 3.55 5.53 -5.39
CA ILE A 35 4.01 4.65 -4.32
C ILE A 35 5.08 5.41 -3.53
N PRO A 36 4.94 5.55 -2.19
CA PRO A 36 5.95 6.21 -1.38
C PRO A 36 7.18 5.30 -1.26
N VAL A 37 8.25 5.70 -1.94
CA VAL A 37 9.56 5.05 -1.96
C VAL A 37 10.62 6.04 -1.52
N GLY A 38 11.79 5.53 -1.15
CA GLY A 38 12.89 6.34 -0.67
C GLY A 38 12.74 6.74 0.79
N GLY A 39 13.59 7.68 1.21
CA GLY A 39 13.83 7.95 2.63
C GLY A 39 15.31 7.81 2.91
N GLU A 40 15.82 8.71 3.73
CA GLU A 40 17.24 8.83 3.97
C GLU A 40 17.54 9.11 5.44
N ILE A 41 18.72 8.73 5.87
CA ILE A 41 19.26 9.12 7.17
C ILE A 41 20.27 10.23 6.93
N ILE A 42 19.88 11.44 7.32
CA ILE A 42 20.68 12.64 7.16
C ILE A 42 21.59 12.79 8.38
N ALA A 43 22.90 12.83 8.14
CA ALA A 43 23.87 13.08 9.20
C ALA A 43 23.77 14.54 9.70
N PRO A 44 23.90 14.80 11.02
CA PRO A 44 23.86 16.15 11.58
C PRO A 44 24.95 17.07 11.03
N GLN A 45 26.11 16.50 10.65
CA GLN A 45 27.23 17.26 10.10
C GLN A 45 27.82 16.50 8.91
N PRO A 46 28.05 17.18 7.76
CA PRO A 46 28.62 16.55 6.55
C PRO A 46 30.01 15.93 6.75
N ARG A 47 30.75 16.38 7.78
CA ARG A 47 32.11 15.93 8.08
C ARG A 47 32.18 14.59 8.84
N MET A 48 31.05 14.05 9.34
CA MET A 48 31.05 12.80 10.12
C MET A 48 31.23 11.50 9.29
N GLY A 49 31.42 11.62 7.97
CA GLY A 49 31.65 10.47 7.09
C GLY A 49 30.44 10.16 6.20
N LYS A 50 30.53 9.04 5.46
CA LYS A 50 29.43 8.59 4.61
C LYS A 50 28.22 8.23 5.48
N PRO A 51 27.00 8.67 5.13
CA PRO A 51 25.79 8.27 5.85
C PRO A 51 25.63 6.74 5.81
N VAL A 52 24.84 6.22 6.75
CA VAL A 52 24.43 4.81 6.70
C VAL A 52 23.79 4.51 5.34
N ARG A 53 24.05 3.32 4.82
CA ARG A 53 23.62 2.95 3.47
C ARG A 53 22.30 2.19 3.53
N LEU A 54 21.32 2.59 2.72
CA LEU A 54 20.12 1.80 2.47
C LEU A 54 20.54 0.51 1.75
N VAL A 55 20.26 -0.65 2.35
CA VAL A 55 20.60 -1.96 1.79
C VAL A 55 19.38 -2.75 1.34
N GLU A 56 18.20 -2.42 1.88
CA GLU A 56 16.93 -3.05 1.51
C GLU A 56 15.78 -2.05 1.64
N GLU A 57 14.89 -2.04 0.66
CA GLU A 57 13.62 -1.31 0.70
C GLU A 57 12.52 -2.26 0.20
N HIS A 58 11.50 -2.45 1.02
CA HIS A 58 10.34 -3.27 0.70
C HIS A 58 9.05 -2.48 0.94
N VAL A 59 8.19 -2.45 -0.09
CA VAL A 59 6.91 -1.73 -0.03
C VAL A 59 5.76 -2.71 -0.26
N GLU A 60 4.92 -2.85 0.76
CA GLU A 60 3.65 -3.54 0.64
C GLU A 60 2.54 -2.52 0.37
N VAL A 61 1.75 -2.76 -0.68
CA VAL A 61 0.61 -1.91 -1.06
C VAL A 61 -0.68 -2.71 -0.89
N ARG A 62 -1.64 -2.15 -0.15
CA ARG A 62 -3.00 -2.68 -0.05
C ARG A 62 -3.98 -1.61 -0.44
N ILE A 63 -4.80 -1.87 -1.45
CA ILE A 63 -5.84 -0.95 -1.89
C ILE A 63 -7.18 -1.58 -1.50
N LEU A 64 -8.01 -0.85 -0.76
CA LEU A 64 -9.39 -1.27 -0.44
C LEU A 64 -10.34 -0.08 -0.61
N ASN A 65 -11.38 -0.23 -1.45
CA ASN A 65 -12.42 0.79 -1.67
C ASN A 65 -11.84 2.18 -2.00
N GLY A 66 -10.80 2.22 -2.85
CA GLY A 66 -10.11 3.46 -3.24
C GLY A 66 -9.13 4.02 -2.21
N LEU A 67 -8.97 3.39 -1.04
CA LEU A 67 -7.97 3.78 -0.05
C LEU A 67 -6.72 2.90 -0.18
N ALA A 68 -5.57 3.52 -0.43
CA ALA A 68 -4.28 2.85 -0.45
C ALA A 68 -3.59 2.93 0.92
N ARG A 69 -3.21 1.78 1.48
CA ARG A 69 -2.34 1.65 2.64
C ARG A 69 -0.98 1.12 2.19
N PHE A 70 0.06 1.84 2.59
CA PHE A 70 1.45 1.49 2.33
C PHE A 70 2.13 1.06 3.63
N LYS A 71 2.93 0.01 3.55
CA LYS A 71 3.88 -0.36 4.60
C LYS A 71 5.26 -0.42 3.97
N VAL A 72 6.11 0.52 4.37
CA VAL A 72 7.48 0.64 3.88
C VAL A 72 8.42 0.12 4.96
N THR A 73 9.28 -0.83 4.59
CA THR A 73 10.35 -1.37 5.44
C THR A 73 11.68 -1.03 4.80
N GLN A 74 12.56 -0.35 5.55
CA GLN A 74 13.90 -0.01 5.08
C GLN A 74 14.96 -0.51 6.05
N VAL A 75 16.00 -1.13 5.51
CA VAL A 75 17.15 -1.59 6.29
C VAL A 75 18.35 -0.73 5.92
N PHE A 76 18.92 -0.06 6.93
CA PHE A 76 20.13 0.74 6.78
C PHE A 76 21.31 0.03 7.44
N ARG A 77 22.46 0.04 6.79
CA ARG A 77 23.71 -0.53 7.29
C ARG A 77 24.72 0.56 7.58
N ASN A 78 25.24 0.56 8.81
CA ASN A 78 26.41 1.34 9.17
C ASN A 78 27.67 0.52 8.85
N ASP A 79 28.35 0.88 7.76
CA ASP A 79 29.62 0.24 7.35
C ASP A 79 30.84 0.79 8.12
N SER A 80 30.65 1.80 8.99
CA SER A 80 31.74 2.41 9.76
C SER A 80 31.96 1.72 11.11
N PRO A 81 33.18 1.77 11.68
CA PRO A 81 33.47 1.20 13.01
C PRO A 81 32.96 2.08 14.15
N ARG A 82 32.30 3.21 13.86
CA ARG A 82 31.84 4.19 14.85
C ARG A 82 30.33 4.20 14.91
N ARG A 83 29.77 4.60 16.05
CA ARG A 83 28.34 4.92 16.12
C ARG A 83 28.08 6.16 15.28
N LEU A 84 27.13 6.07 14.36
CA LEU A 84 26.65 7.20 13.59
C LEU A 84 25.29 7.63 14.11
N GLU A 85 25.06 8.94 14.11
CA GLU A 85 23.78 9.56 14.43
C GLU A 85 23.24 10.24 13.18
N GLY A 86 21.91 10.29 13.08
CA GLY A 86 21.25 10.86 11.92
C GLY A 86 19.76 11.02 12.14
N THR A 87 19.17 11.90 11.34
CA THR A 87 17.73 12.11 11.30
C THR A 87 17.17 11.30 10.14
N TYR A 88 16.23 10.41 10.45
CA TYR A 88 15.48 9.70 9.42
C TYR A 88 14.41 10.63 8.83
N VAL A 89 14.46 10.83 7.51
CA VAL A 89 13.52 11.68 6.76
C VAL A 89 12.83 10.83 5.71
N PHE A 90 11.51 10.88 5.69
CA PHE A 90 10.69 10.13 4.74
C PHE A 90 9.65 11.05 4.09
N PRO A 91 9.55 11.09 2.75
CA PRO A 91 8.60 11.94 2.06
C PRO A 91 7.18 11.37 2.15
N ILE A 92 6.26 12.14 2.72
CA ILE A 92 4.85 11.77 2.77
C ILE A 92 4.12 12.37 1.57
N PRO A 93 3.30 11.58 0.82
CA PRO A 93 2.44 12.10 -0.23
C PRO A 93 1.51 13.20 0.28
N ARG A 94 1.13 14.16 -0.57
CA ARG A 94 0.26 15.29 -0.19
C ARG A 94 -1.06 14.89 0.47
N ASN A 95 -1.62 13.76 0.07
CA ASN A 95 -2.86 13.19 0.58
C ASN A 95 -2.63 11.98 1.53
N GLY A 96 -1.39 11.75 1.93
CA GLY A 96 -1.00 10.67 2.83
C GLY A 96 -0.88 11.14 4.27
N VAL A 97 -1.11 10.22 5.19
CA VAL A 97 -0.84 10.41 6.62
C VAL A 97 -0.07 9.21 7.16
N ILE A 98 0.81 9.43 8.12
CA ILE A 98 1.49 8.36 8.84
C ILE A 98 0.52 7.80 9.87
N SER A 99 0.31 6.48 9.87
CA SER A 99 -0.55 5.81 10.85
C SER A 99 0.23 5.07 11.95
N ASP A 100 1.49 4.77 11.71
CA ASP A 100 2.40 4.05 12.61
C ASP A 100 3.84 4.26 12.13
N PHE A 101 4.79 4.29 13.06
CA PHE A 101 6.22 4.25 12.75
C PHE A 101 6.97 3.51 13.85
N ALA A 102 7.96 2.70 13.46
CA ALA A 102 8.74 1.88 14.36
C ALA A 102 10.19 1.78 13.91
N LEU A 103 11.11 1.77 14.88
CA LEU A 103 12.54 1.62 14.62
C LEU A 103 13.07 0.35 15.28
N PHE A 104 13.98 -0.33 14.60
CA PHE A 104 14.59 -1.59 15.04
C PHE A 104 16.11 -1.53 14.90
N THR A 105 16.82 -2.27 15.77
CA THR A 105 18.24 -2.59 15.63
C THR A 105 18.39 -4.10 15.62
N GLY A 106 18.65 -4.67 14.44
CA GLY A 106 18.45 -6.11 14.24
C GLY A 106 17.00 -6.48 14.59
N GLU A 107 16.82 -7.46 15.48
CA GLU A 107 15.50 -7.91 15.92
C GLU A 107 14.90 -7.08 17.08
N LYS A 108 15.71 -6.23 17.72
CA LYS A 108 15.27 -5.45 18.87
C LYS A 108 14.54 -4.19 18.43
N ARG A 109 13.29 -4.01 18.88
CA ARG A 109 12.54 -2.78 18.71
C ARG A 109 13.08 -1.68 19.64
N LEU A 110 13.41 -0.52 19.07
CA LEU A 110 13.88 0.66 19.79
C LEU A 110 12.74 1.59 20.19
N GLY A 111 11.70 1.69 19.36
CA GLY A 111 10.57 2.57 19.63
C GLY A 111 9.41 2.38 18.67
N ARG A 112 8.29 3.02 19.01
CA ARG A 112 7.09 3.15 18.19
C ARG A 112 6.48 4.52 18.43
N SER A 113 6.12 5.23 17.37
CA SER A 113 5.22 6.37 17.46
C SER A 113 3.86 5.98 16.90
N ASP A 114 2.80 6.20 17.69
CA ASP A 114 1.42 6.19 17.21
C ASP A 114 0.98 7.64 17.03
N PRO A 115 1.06 8.20 15.81
CA PRO A 115 0.69 9.61 15.57
C PRO A 115 -0.81 9.91 15.75
N ARG A 116 -1.62 8.93 16.18
CA ARG A 116 -3.04 9.13 16.53
C ARG A 116 -3.30 9.33 18.03
N ARG A 117 -2.26 9.31 18.88
CA ARG A 117 -2.31 9.68 20.30
C ARG A 117 -1.45 10.90 20.57
#